data_AF-A0A9N7LL58-F1
#
_entry.id   AF-A0A9N7LL58-F1
#
_cell.length_a   1.000
_cell.length_b   1.000
_cell.length_c   1.000
_cell.angle_alpha   90.00
_cell.angle_beta   90.00
_cell.angle_gamma   90.00
#
_symmetry.space_group_name_H-M   'P 1'
#
loop_
_entity.id
_entity.type
_entity.pdbx_description
1 polymer ?
#
loop_
_entity_poly.entity_id
_entity_poly.type
_entity_poly.pdbx_seq_one_letter_code
_entity_poly.pdbx_strand_id
1 'polypeptide(L)'
;MGGTNLPGLDPASVTCVKQGGKIDIGSGSAGGQQALAVVMTDEATPRVESLALVVDGNALSVTDNMGAKVGSAKVAVEGKTYTITGQAQGADMKNPMAGMITKDFSIKVTCG
;
A
#
# COMPACT_ATOMS: atom_id res chain seq x y z
N MET A 1 -7.48 -7.56 1.29
CA MET A 1 -6.90 -8.37 0.18
C MET A 1 -7.86 -9.49 -0.15
N GLY A 2 -8.03 -9.83 -1.43
CA GLY A 2 -8.94 -10.91 -1.83
C GLY A 2 -10.41 -10.73 -1.40
N GLY A 3 -10.89 -9.49 -1.30
CA GLY A 3 -12.27 -9.17 -0.90
C GLY A 3 -12.51 -8.97 0.61
N THR A 4 -11.52 -9.22 1.47
CA THR A 4 -11.64 -9.01 2.92
C THR A 4 -10.88 -7.76 3.37
N ASN A 5 -11.47 -6.99 4.29
CA ASN A 5 -10.78 -5.91 5.00
C ASN A 5 -9.53 -6.48 5.69
N LEU A 6 -8.43 -5.73 5.67
CA LEU A 6 -7.21 -6.13 6.37
C LEU A 6 -7.52 -6.07 7.87
N PRO A 7 -7.54 -7.20 8.60
CA PRO A 7 -7.67 -7.17 10.05
C PRO A 7 -6.57 -6.24 10.58
N GLY A 8 -6.83 -5.41 11.60
CA GLY A 8 -5.82 -4.62 12.30
C GLY A 8 -5.17 -3.43 11.58
N LEU A 9 -5.53 -3.12 10.32
CA LEU A 9 -5.43 -1.73 9.85
C LEU A 9 -6.62 -0.97 10.42
N ASP A 10 -6.39 -0.23 11.50
CA ASP A 10 -7.38 0.69 12.03
C ASP A 10 -7.50 1.90 11.08
N PRO A 11 -8.68 2.17 10.50
CA PRO A 11 -8.90 3.39 9.70
C PRO A 11 -8.54 4.67 10.47
N ALA A 12 -8.59 4.65 11.82
CA ALA A 12 -8.20 5.77 12.67
C ALA A 12 -6.67 5.89 12.86
N SER A 13 -5.88 4.85 12.57
CA SER A 13 -4.41 4.93 12.58
C SER A 13 -3.84 5.40 11.24
N VAL A 14 -4.70 5.68 10.26
CA VAL A 14 -4.26 6.15 8.95
C VAL A 14 -3.81 7.60 9.04
N THR A 15 -2.52 7.84 8.83
CA THR A 15 -1.94 9.17 8.71
C THR A 15 -1.68 9.49 7.25
N CYS A 16 -2.14 10.66 6.79
CA CYS A 16 -1.75 11.22 5.49
C CYS A 16 -0.91 12.47 5.71
N VAL A 17 0.30 12.51 5.13
CA VAL A 17 1.18 13.67 5.15
C VAL A 17 1.43 14.12 3.73
N LYS A 18 1.30 15.43 3.47
CA LYS A 18 1.67 16.02 2.18
C LYS A 18 2.96 16.79 2.33
N GLN A 19 4.00 16.39 1.61
CA GLN A 19 5.31 17.04 1.67
C GLN A 19 6.07 16.84 0.36
N GLY A 20 6.73 17.89 -0.14
CA GLY A 20 7.66 17.78 -1.27
C GLY A 20 7.02 17.28 -2.58
N GLY A 21 5.73 17.59 -2.82
CA GLY A 21 4.99 17.09 -3.98
C GLY A 21 4.60 15.60 -3.89
N LYS A 22 4.63 15.04 -2.68
CA LYS A 22 4.20 13.67 -2.37
C LYS A 22 3.09 13.66 -1.34
N ILE A 23 2.33 12.57 -1.36
CA ILE A 23 1.39 12.18 -0.31
C ILE A 23 1.93 10.87 0.28
N ASP A 24 2.28 10.90 1.55
CA ASP A 24 2.68 9.74 2.33
C ASP A 24 1.48 9.25 3.14
N ILE A 25 1.09 8.00 2.94
CA ILE A 25 -0.01 7.35 3.65
C ILE A 25 0.59 6.23 4.50
N GLY A 26 0.39 6.30 5.81
CA GLY A 26 0.87 5.32 6.77
C GLY A 26 -0.26 4.76 7.61
N SER A 27 -0.22 3.46 7.93
CA SER A 27 -1.06 2.83 8.95
C SER A 27 -0.37 1.57 9.44
N GLY A 28 -0.63 1.17 10.68
CA GLY A 28 -0.09 -0.07 11.22
C GLY A 28 -0.78 -0.51 12.50
N SER A 29 -0.55 -1.77 12.85
CA SER A 29 -0.98 -2.37 14.11
C SER A 29 0.11 -2.25 15.18
N ALA A 30 -0.28 -2.18 16.45
CA ALA A 30 0.67 -2.32 17.56
C ALA A 30 1.37 -3.69 17.45
N GLY A 31 2.71 -3.68 17.35
CA GLY A 31 3.53 -4.88 17.17
C GLY A 31 3.95 -5.19 15.72
N GLY A 32 3.49 -4.42 14.73
CA GLY A 32 3.97 -4.48 13.34
C GLY A 32 3.50 -5.69 12.52
N GLN A 33 2.54 -6.48 13.02
CA GLN A 33 1.97 -7.62 12.28
C GLN A 33 1.22 -7.18 11.02
N GLN A 34 0.65 -5.97 11.04
CA GLN A 34 0.20 -5.28 9.84
C GLN A 34 0.83 -3.90 9.76
N ALA A 35 1.26 -3.53 8.56
CA ALA A 35 1.77 -2.21 8.26
C ALA A 35 1.47 -1.89 6.80
N LEU A 36 1.10 -0.64 6.55
CA LEU A 36 0.93 -0.05 5.24
C LEU A 36 1.74 1.25 5.18
N ALA A 37 2.56 1.37 4.16
CA ALA A 37 3.17 2.64 3.76
C ALA A 37 2.95 2.81 2.25
N VAL A 38 2.44 3.96 1.84
CA VAL A 38 2.27 4.33 0.43
C VAL A 38 2.89 5.70 0.23
N VAL A 39 3.70 5.82 -0.83
CA VAL A 39 4.18 7.10 -1.34
C VAL A 39 3.56 7.28 -2.72
N MET A 40 2.84 8.38 -2.90
CA MET A 40 2.22 8.76 -4.16
C MET A 40 2.53 10.21 -4.52
N THR A 41 2.43 10.56 -5.80
CA THR A 41 2.56 11.95 -6.25
C THR A 41 1.37 12.80 -5.73
N ASP A 42 1.64 14.04 -5.32
CA ASP A 42 0.61 15.02 -4.96
C ASP A 42 0.24 15.88 -6.18
N GLU A 43 -0.51 15.28 -7.09
CA GLU A 43 -0.98 15.91 -8.32
C GLU A 43 -2.44 15.49 -8.65
N ALA A 44 -3.04 16.11 -9.66
CA ALA A 44 -4.45 15.86 -10.01
C ALA A 44 -4.73 14.38 -10.40
N THR A 45 -3.75 13.73 -11.01
CA THR A 45 -3.79 12.30 -11.36
C THR A 45 -2.65 11.59 -10.64
N PRO A 46 -2.80 11.33 -9.33
CA PRO A 46 -1.69 10.84 -8.53
C PRO A 46 -1.32 9.41 -8.93
N ARG A 47 -0.05 9.08 -8.76
CA ARG A 47 0.52 7.76 -9.06
C ARG A 47 1.25 7.23 -7.84
N VAL A 48 1.13 5.93 -7.60
CA VAL A 48 1.92 5.25 -6.57
C VAL A 48 3.35 5.12 -7.07
N GLU A 49 4.30 5.66 -6.33
CA GLU A 49 5.73 5.45 -6.58
C GLU A 49 6.25 4.27 -5.79
N SER A 50 5.79 4.11 -4.55
CA SER A 50 6.08 2.94 -3.74
C SER A 50 4.92 2.59 -2.81
N LEU A 51 4.79 1.29 -2.54
CA LEU A 51 3.90 0.76 -1.53
C LEU A 51 4.64 -0.37 -0.82
N ALA A 52 4.56 -0.39 0.50
CA ALA A 52 5.01 -1.49 1.34
C ALA A 52 3.83 -1.96 2.18
N LEU A 53 3.63 -3.28 2.23
CA LEU A 53 2.48 -3.88 2.88
C LEU A 53 2.90 -5.17 3.58
N VAL A 54 2.75 -5.17 4.89
CA VAL A 54 2.87 -6.36 5.72
C VAL A 54 1.46 -6.81 6.08
N VAL A 55 1.10 -8.04 5.69
CA VAL A 55 -0.22 -8.60 5.99
C VAL A 55 -0.17 -10.12 5.98
N ASP A 56 -0.78 -10.72 7.00
CA ASP A 56 -0.93 -12.17 7.14
C ASP A 56 0.40 -12.93 7.04
N GLY A 57 1.50 -12.31 7.47
CA GLY A 57 2.85 -12.86 7.37
C GLY A 57 3.45 -12.79 5.96
N ASN A 58 2.93 -11.92 5.08
CA ASN A 58 3.54 -11.63 3.78
C ASN A 58 4.12 -10.21 3.84
N ALA A 59 5.33 -10.03 3.29
CA ALA A 59 5.92 -8.73 3.05
C ALA A 59 5.87 -8.46 1.54
N LEU A 60 5.04 -7.50 1.13
CA LEU A 60 4.71 -7.22 -0.25
C LEU A 60 5.03 -5.75 -0.58
N SER A 61 5.36 -5.49 -1.85
CA SER A 61 5.61 -4.14 -2.32
C SER A 61 5.11 -3.87 -3.74
N VAL A 62 4.91 -2.58 -4.01
CA VAL A 62 4.88 -2.01 -5.36
C VAL A 62 6.02 -1.00 -5.44
N THR A 63 6.69 -0.95 -6.58
CA THR A 63 7.69 0.08 -6.88
C THR A 63 7.53 0.48 -8.34
N ASP A 64 7.35 1.76 -8.58
CA ASP A 64 7.30 2.36 -9.93
C ASP A 64 8.01 3.72 -9.90
N ASN A 65 9.31 3.69 -9.58
CA ASN A 65 10.17 4.87 -9.56
C ASN A 65 11.62 4.49 -9.90
N MET A 66 12.43 5.48 -10.27
CA MET A 66 13.89 5.33 -10.45
C MET A 66 14.30 4.18 -11.40
N GLY A 67 13.45 3.82 -12.36
CA GLY A 67 13.70 2.71 -13.31
C GLY A 67 13.43 1.30 -12.75
N ALA A 68 13.06 1.17 -11.48
CA ALA A 68 12.60 -0.09 -10.89
C ALA A 68 11.09 -0.27 -11.10
N LYS A 69 10.68 -1.48 -11.48
CA LYS A 69 9.27 -1.87 -11.59
C LYS A 69 9.03 -3.19 -10.87
N VAL A 70 8.23 -3.13 -9.81
CA VAL A 70 7.74 -4.29 -9.05
C VAL A 70 6.24 -4.12 -8.85
N GLY A 71 5.47 -5.14 -9.21
CA GLY A 71 4.02 -5.08 -9.12
C GLY A 71 3.40 -4.00 -10.00
N SER A 72 2.19 -3.59 -9.66
CA SER A 72 1.48 -2.48 -10.31
C SER A 72 0.46 -1.86 -9.37
N ALA A 73 0.17 -0.58 -9.55
CA ALA A 73 -0.87 0.12 -8.81
C ALA A 73 -1.54 1.19 -9.66
N LYS A 74 -2.81 1.45 -9.37
CA LYS A 74 -3.62 2.54 -9.93
C LYS A 74 -4.31 3.27 -8.80
N VAL A 75 -4.51 4.57 -8.98
CA VAL A 75 -5.21 5.42 -8.02
C VAL A 75 -6.46 6.02 -8.67
N ALA A 76 -7.59 5.90 -8.00
CA ALA A 76 -8.80 6.65 -8.27
C ALA A 76 -9.03 7.67 -7.15
N VAL A 77 -9.44 8.89 -7.51
CA VAL A 77 -9.63 10.00 -6.57
C VAL A 77 -11.10 10.42 -6.55
N GLU A 78 -11.69 10.44 -5.37
CA GLU A 78 -13.07 10.87 -5.11
C GLU A 78 -13.05 11.90 -3.98
N GLY A 79 -12.90 13.19 -4.33
CA GLY A 79 -12.72 14.27 -3.36
C GLY A 79 -11.43 14.09 -2.55
N LYS A 80 -11.57 13.83 -1.25
CA LYS A 80 -10.46 13.53 -0.33
C LYS A 80 -10.14 12.04 -0.19
N THR A 81 -10.87 11.19 -0.92
CA THR A 81 -10.75 9.75 -0.85
C THR A 81 -9.87 9.24 -2.00
N TYR A 82 -8.89 8.42 -1.66
CA TYR A 82 -8.02 7.72 -2.60
C TYR A 82 -8.33 6.22 -2.54
N THR A 83 -8.64 5.64 -3.70
CA THR A 83 -8.77 4.20 -3.87
C THR A 83 -7.59 3.69 -4.67
N ILE A 84 -6.76 2.86 -4.05
CA ILE A 84 -5.53 2.32 -4.62
C ILE A 84 -5.72 0.82 -4.84
N THR A 85 -5.58 0.38 -6.08
CA THR A 85 -5.76 -1.02 -6.46
C THR A 85 -4.58 -1.50 -7.29
N GLY A 86 -4.24 -2.79 -7.18
CA GLY A 86 -3.22 -3.37 -8.04
C GLY A 86 -2.70 -4.71 -7.54
N GLN A 87 -1.47 -5.03 -7.94
CA GLN A 87 -0.75 -6.25 -7.60
C GLN A 87 0.55 -5.90 -6.90
N ALA A 88 0.71 -6.39 -5.67
CA ALA A 88 1.95 -6.27 -4.92
C ALA A 88 2.71 -7.61 -4.95
N GLN A 89 4.04 -7.54 -4.97
CA GLN A 89 4.90 -8.71 -5.04
C GLN A 89 5.87 -8.73 -3.85
N GLY A 90 6.31 -9.91 -3.44
CA GLY A 90 7.28 -10.01 -2.35
C GLY A 90 7.39 -11.42 -1.81
N ALA A 91 7.59 -11.54 -0.50
CA ALA A 91 7.89 -12.81 0.16
C ALA A 91 6.75 -13.27 1.08
N ASP A 92 6.50 -14.58 1.08
CA ASP A 92 5.73 -15.25 2.12
C ASP A 92 6.67 -15.53 3.32
N MET A 93 6.52 -14.78 4.41
CA MET A 93 7.36 -14.95 5.60
C MET A 93 6.97 -16.21 6.40
N LYS A 94 5.79 -16.79 6.16
CA LYS A 94 5.38 -18.06 6.76
C LYS A 94 5.92 -19.25 5.97
N ASN A 95 6.19 -19.07 4.67
CA ASN A 95 6.85 -20.06 3.83
C ASN A 95 7.99 -19.44 2.99
N PRO A 96 9.19 -19.25 3.58
CA PRO A 96 10.33 -18.67 2.88
C PRO A 96 10.79 -19.45 1.63
N MET A 97 10.37 -20.70 1.48
CA MET A 97 10.68 -21.54 0.30
C MET A 97 9.69 -21.34 -0.86
N ALA A 98 8.59 -20.60 -0.67
CA ALA A 98 7.61 -20.32 -1.72
C ALA A 98 8.16 -19.44 -2.85
N GLY A 99 9.30 -18.76 -2.61
CA GLY A 99 9.85 -17.79 -3.54
C GLY A 99 9.03 -16.51 -3.59
N MET A 100 9.07 -15.82 -4.73
CA MET A 100 8.33 -14.58 -4.93
C MET A 100 6.83 -14.87 -5.11
N ILE A 101 6.01 -14.21 -4.31
CA ILE A 101 4.55 -14.27 -4.39
C ILE A 101 3.98 -12.97 -4.95
N THR A 102 2.83 -13.06 -5.61
CA THR A 102 2.05 -11.90 -6.10
C THR A 102 0.66 -11.94 -5.47
N LYS A 103 0.17 -10.80 -4.98
CA LYS A 103 -1.19 -10.67 -4.41
C LYS A 103 -1.89 -9.42 -4.89
N ASP A 104 -3.16 -9.57 -5.23
CA ASP A 104 -4.04 -8.43 -5.51
C ASP A 104 -4.39 -7.68 -4.22
N PHE A 105 -4.44 -6.35 -4.30
CA PHE A 105 -4.86 -5.49 -3.20
C PHE A 105 -5.83 -4.41 -3.64
N SER A 106 -6.62 -3.94 -2.66
CA SER A 106 -7.47 -2.76 -2.76
C SER A 106 -7.42 -2.04 -1.41
N ILE A 107 -7.06 -0.76 -1.44
CA ILE A 107 -6.92 0.12 -0.28
C ILE A 107 -7.78 1.34 -0.55
N LYS A 108 -8.67 1.68 0.38
CA LYS A 108 -9.47 2.90 0.33
C LYS A 108 -9.14 3.73 1.56
N VAL A 109 -8.65 4.95 1.34
CA VAL A 109 -8.23 5.88 2.39
C VAL A 109 -8.85 7.24 2.16
N THR A 110 -9.29 7.90 3.23
CA THR A 110 -9.72 9.30 3.19
C THR A 110 -8.71 10.14 3.95
N CYS A 111 -8.06 11.09 3.29
CA CYS A 111 -7.11 12.00 3.92
C CYS A 111 -7.83 13.29 4.32
N GLY A 112 -7.98 13.53 5.63
CA GLY A 112 -8.79 14.60 6.23
C GLY A 112 -8.03 15.88 6.49
#